data_AF-A0A5C9ACD7-F1
#
_entry.id   AF-A0A5C9ACD7-F1
#
_cell.length_a   1.000
_cell.length_b   1.000
_cell.length_c   1.000
_cell.angle_alpha   90.00
_cell.angle_beta   90.00
_cell.angle_gamma   90.00
#
_symmetry.space_group_name_H-M   'P 1'
#
loop_
_entity.id
_entity.type
_entity.pdbx_description
1 polymer ?
#
loop_
_entity_poly.entity_id
_entity_poly.type
_entity_poly.pdbx_seq_one_letter_code
_entity_poly.pdbx_strand_id
1 'polypeptide(L)'
;YAEEEGEVFLGRSVAKAKHMSDETARIIDQEVKALIERNYNRARQLLTDNMDILHAMKDALMKYETIDAPQIDDLMARRDVRPPAGWEEPGASNNSGDNGSPKAPRPVDEPRTPNPGNTMSEQLGDK
;
A
#
# COMPACT_ATOMS: atom_id res chain seq x y z
N TYR A 1 -24.18 46.73 60.18
CA TYR A 1 -25.23 46.61 59.15
C TYR A 1 -24.65 45.80 58.01
N ALA A 2 -25.18 44.58 57.85
CA ALA A 2 -25.14 43.62 56.74
C ALA A 2 -23.84 43.45 55.92
N GLU A 3 -23.04 42.45 56.33
CA GLU A 3 -22.27 41.61 55.41
C GLU A 3 -23.05 40.31 55.23
N GLU A 4 -23.88 40.19 54.18
CA GLU A 4 -24.41 38.88 53.73
C GLU A 4 -25.09 39.02 52.35
N GLU A 5 -24.32 39.07 51.26
CA GLU A 5 -24.92 39.02 49.90
C GLU A 5 -24.05 38.25 48.87
N GLY A 6 -23.25 37.28 49.33
CA GLY A 6 -22.17 36.69 48.51
C GLY A 6 -22.20 35.20 48.15
N GLU A 7 -23.08 34.35 48.70
CA GLU A 7 -22.84 32.88 48.64
C GLU A 7 -24.03 31.97 48.28
N VAL A 8 -25.00 32.41 47.48
CA VAL A 8 -26.18 31.57 47.14
C VAL A 8 -26.22 31.08 45.67
N PHE A 9 -25.27 31.50 44.82
CA PHE A 9 -25.34 31.25 43.37
C PHE A 9 -24.43 30.13 42.82
N LEU A 10 -23.61 29.49 43.66
CA LEU A 10 -22.69 28.45 43.21
C LEU A 10 -23.36 27.07 43.05
N GLY A 11 -24.37 26.75 43.85
CA GLY A 11 -24.99 25.41 43.83
C GLY A 11 -25.85 25.12 42.59
N ARG A 12 -26.55 26.13 42.06
CA ARG A 12 -27.49 25.97 40.93
C ARG A 12 -26.80 26.06 39.57
N SER A 13 -25.72 26.85 39.48
CA SER A 13 -24.91 27.05 38.27
C SER A 13 -24.01 25.85 37.99
N VAL A 14 -23.34 25.30 39.02
CA VAL A 14 -22.49 24.10 38.91
C VAL A 14 -23.32 22.87 38.49
N ALA A 15 -24.51 22.68 39.05
CA ALA A 15 -25.41 21.60 38.64
C ALA A 15 -25.81 21.70 37.16
N LYS A 16 -26.16 22.91 36.68
CA LYS A 16 -26.51 23.14 35.27
C LYS A 16 -25.33 22.91 34.32
N ALA A 17 -24.12 23.34 34.70
CA ALA A 17 -22.90 23.10 33.93
C ALA A 17 -22.56 21.60 33.84
N LYS A 18 -22.71 20.85 34.94
CA LYS A 18 -22.52 19.40 34.97
C LYS A 18 -23.53 18.66 34.09
N HIS A 19 -24.83 19.01 34.19
CA HIS A 19 -25.85 18.44 33.31
C HIS A 19 -25.59 18.72 31.82
N MET A 20 -25.09 19.92 31.49
CA MET A 20 -24.70 20.25 30.12
C MET A 20 -23.47 19.45 29.66
N SER A 21 -22.50 19.23 30.55
CA SER A 21 -21.33 18.38 30.28
C SER A 21 -21.74 16.92 30.01
N ASP A 22 -22.66 16.38 30.81
CA ASP A 22 -23.16 15.01 30.65
C ASP A 22 -23.94 14.84 29.33
N GLU A 23 -24.80 15.81 29.00
CA GLU A 23 -25.54 15.81 27.72
C GLU A 23 -24.60 15.98 26.52
N THR A 24 -23.61 16.89 26.63
CA THR A 24 -22.62 17.09 25.56
C THR A 24 -21.78 15.84 25.34
N ALA A 25 -21.33 15.18 26.41
CA ALA A 25 -20.60 13.92 26.33
C ALA A 25 -21.44 12.83 25.65
N ARG A 26 -22.73 12.73 26.00
CA ARG A 26 -23.66 11.79 25.38
C ARG A 26 -23.84 12.04 23.88
N ILE A 27 -23.92 13.30 23.46
CA ILE A 27 -24.00 13.67 22.03
C ILE A 27 -22.71 13.28 21.31
N ILE A 28 -21.54 13.52 21.92
CA ILE A 28 -20.25 13.15 21.35
C ILE A 28 -20.17 11.64 21.12
N ASP A 29 -20.54 10.83 22.12
CA ASP A 29 -20.49 9.37 22.00
C ASP A 29 -21.42 8.85 20.90
N GLN A 30 -22.60 9.45 20.75
CA GLN A 30 -23.53 9.13 19.66
C GLN A 30 -22.94 9.44 18.30
N GLU A 31 -22.31 10.61 18.13
CA GLU A 31 -21.73 11.02 16.86
C GLU A 31 -20.53 10.14 16.49
N VAL A 32 -19.68 9.79 17.47
CA VAL A 32 -18.55 8.87 17.26
C VAL A 32 -19.07 7.51 16.80
N LYS A 33 -20.12 6.98 17.45
CA LYS A 33 -20.73 5.72 17.04
C LYS A 33 -21.31 5.81 15.62
N ALA A 34 -22.04 6.87 15.30
CA ALA A 34 -22.62 7.08 13.98
C ALA A 34 -21.53 7.16 12.89
N LEU A 35 -20.41 7.83 13.18
CA LEU A 35 -19.26 7.94 12.28
C LEU A 35 -18.63 6.57 12.00
N ILE A 36 -18.40 5.77 13.05
CA ILE A 36 -17.85 4.41 12.92
C ILE A 36 -18.79 3.54 12.10
N GLU A 37 -20.08 3.53 12.43
CA GLU A 37 -21.09 2.72 11.75
C GLU A 37 -21.20 3.07 10.26
N ARG A 38 -21.19 4.36 9.93
CA ARG A 38 -21.20 4.83 8.54
C ARG A 38 -19.98 4.31 7.76
N ASN A 39 -18.79 4.43 8.34
CA ASN A 39 -17.55 4.03 7.68
C ASN A 39 -17.45 2.50 7.57
N TYR A 40 -17.90 1.76 8.59
CA TYR A 40 -18.00 0.31 8.56
C TYR A 40 -18.91 -0.16 7.43
N ASN A 41 -20.13 0.39 7.36
CA ASN A 41 -21.08 0.03 6.31
C ASN A 41 -20.56 0.39 4.92
N ARG A 42 -19.90 1.55 4.76
CA ARG A 42 -19.24 1.91 3.51
C ARG A 42 -18.14 0.92 3.12
N ALA A 43 -17.27 0.54 4.04
CA ALA A 43 -16.20 -0.42 3.78
C ALA A 43 -16.77 -1.80 3.42
N ARG A 44 -17.77 -2.27 4.18
CA ARG A 44 -18.48 -3.52 3.92
C ARG A 44 -19.14 -3.52 2.54
N GLN A 45 -19.79 -2.42 2.16
CA GLN A 45 -20.41 -2.30 0.85
C GLN A 45 -19.35 -2.36 -0.26
N LEU A 46 -18.26 -1.61 -0.14
CA LEU A 46 -17.17 -1.64 -1.11
C LEU A 46 -16.59 -3.05 -1.30
N LEU A 47 -16.41 -3.80 -0.20
CA LEU A 47 -15.94 -5.18 -0.26
C LEU A 47 -16.98 -6.12 -0.89
N THR A 48 -18.27 -5.93 -0.57
CA THR A 48 -19.36 -6.78 -1.09
C THR A 48 -19.56 -6.56 -2.59
N ASP A 49 -19.49 -5.30 -3.04
CA ASP A 49 -19.63 -4.93 -4.46
C ASP A 49 -18.48 -5.44 -5.32
N ASN A 50 -17.30 -5.67 -4.72
CA ASN A 50 -16.08 -6.13 -5.41
C ASN A 50 -15.64 -7.50 -4.91
N MET A 51 -16.60 -8.40 -4.69
CA MET A 51 -16.34 -9.77 -4.21
C MET A 51 -15.44 -10.56 -5.16
N ASP A 52 -15.53 -10.28 -6.46
CA ASP A 52 -14.66 -10.84 -7.50
C ASP A 52 -13.18 -10.50 -7.24
N ILE A 53 -12.88 -9.23 -6.96
CA ILE A 53 -11.53 -8.77 -6.63
C ILE A 53 -11.06 -9.41 -5.32
N LEU A 54 -11.94 -9.55 -4.33
CA LEU A 54 -11.61 -10.20 -3.05
C LEU A 54 -11.24 -11.68 -3.23
N HIS A 55 -11.99 -12.41 -4.06
CA HIS A 55 -11.67 -13.81 -4.38
C HIS A 55 -10.37 -13.93 -5.15
N ALA A 56 -10.14 -13.08 -6.15
CA ALA A 56 -8.89 -13.05 -6.91
C ALA A 56 -7.69 -12.72 -6.01
N MET A 57 -7.83 -11.78 -5.06
CA MET A 57 -6.80 -11.46 -4.08
C MET A 57 -6.50 -12.64 -3.16
N LYS A 58 -7.53 -13.35 -2.70
CA LYS A 58 -7.37 -14.58 -1.92
C LYS A 58 -6.61 -15.64 -2.72
N ASP A 59 -6.97 -15.88 -3.97
CA ASP A 59 -6.29 -16.87 -4.82
C ASP A 59 -4.83 -16.47 -5.10
N ALA A 60 -4.57 -15.18 -5.30
CA ALA A 60 -3.21 -14.64 -5.46
C ALA A 60 -2.36 -14.82 -4.19
N LEU A 61 -2.91 -14.52 -3.01
CA LEU A 61 -2.21 -14.75 -1.73
C LEU A 61 -1.93 -16.24 -1.49
N MET A 62 -2.86 -17.13 -1.86
CA MET A 62 -2.64 -18.57 -1.74
C MET A 62 -1.53 -19.06 -2.67
N LYS A 63 -1.36 -18.44 -3.83
CA LYS A 63 -0.32 -18.81 -4.80
C LYS A 63 1.04 -18.21 -4.46
N TYR A 64 1.06 -16.94 -4.05
CA TYR A 64 2.29 -16.13 -3.98
C TYR A 64 2.71 -15.73 -2.56
N GLU A 65 1.88 -16.01 -1.54
CA GLU A 65 2.05 -15.62 -0.12
C GLU A 65 2.01 -14.11 0.15
N THR A 66 2.68 -13.32 -0.68
CA THR A 66 2.72 -11.86 -0.63
C THR A 66 2.27 -11.26 -1.95
N ILE A 67 1.72 -10.04 -1.89
CA ILE A 67 1.26 -9.28 -3.05
C ILE A 67 1.86 -7.87 -2.99
N ASP A 68 2.50 -7.45 -4.06
CA ASP A 68 3.07 -6.10 -4.23
C ASP A 68 2.09 -5.14 -4.94
N ALA A 69 2.39 -3.85 -4.87
CA ALA A 69 1.56 -2.80 -5.49
C ALA A 69 1.21 -3.05 -6.98
N PRO A 70 2.13 -3.50 -7.87
CA PRO A 70 1.77 -3.77 -9.27
C PRO A 70 0.75 -4.90 -9.44
N GLN A 71 0.72 -5.86 -8.51
CA GLN A 71 -0.24 -6.96 -8.52
C GLN A 71 -1.60 -6.50 -7.99
N ILE A 72 -1.62 -5.58 -7.03
CA ILE A 72 -2.85 -4.91 -6.59
C ILE A 72 -3.46 -4.12 -7.75
N ASP A 73 -2.66 -3.41 -8.55
CA ASP A 73 -3.16 -2.69 -9.73
C ASP A 73 -3.81 -3.63 -10.76
N ASP A 74 -3.26 -4.83 -10.95
CA ASP A 74 -3.86 -5.85 -11.82
C ASP A 74 -5.18 -6.39 -11.26
N LEU A 75 -5.25 -6.65 -9.94
CA LEU A 75 -6.48 -7.06 -9.25
C LEU A 75 -7.58 -6.00 -9.41
N MET A 76 -7.23 -4.73 -9.21
CA MET A 76 -8.18 -3.62 -9.36
C MET A 76 -8.63 -3.42 -10.81
N ALA A 77 -7.77 -3.76 -11.77
CA ALA A 77 -8.11 -3.76 -13.19
C ALA A 77 -8.83 -5.03 -13.68
N ARG A 78 -9.14 -5.98 -12.77
CA ARG A 78 -9.78 -7.27 -13.08
C ARG A 78 -9.02 -8.08 -14.14
N ARG A 79 -7.69 -8.07 -14.07
CA ARG A 79 -6.81 -8.89 -14.89
C ARG A 79 -6.19 -9.99 -14.06
N ASP A 80 -5.65 -11.01 -14.75
CA ASP A 80 -4.86 -12.04 -14.09
C ASP A 80 -3.63 -11.44 -13.41
N VAL A 81 -3.38 -11.88 -12.18
CA VAL A 81 -2.31 -11.37 -11.34
C VAL A 81 -0.96 -11.89 -11.82
N ARG A 82 -0.05 -10.97 -12.17
CA ARG A 82 1.32 -11.31 -12.52
C ARG A 82 2.07 -11.93 -11.32
N PRO A 83 3.10 -12.76 -11.55
CA PRO A 83 3.95 -13.24 -10.46
C PRO A 83 4.72 -12.09 -9.79
N PRO A 84 5.05 -12.22 -8.49
CA PRO A 84 5.91 -11.28 -7.78
C PRO A 84 7.30 -11.18 -8.40
N ALA A 85 8.01 -10.08 -8.13
CA ALA A 85 9.39 -9.93 -8.59
C ALA A 85 10.30 -10.98 -7.93
N GLY A 86 10.98 -11.79 -8.75
CA GLY A 86 11.87 -12.85 -8.26
C GLY A 86 11.16 -14.16 -7.89
N TRP A 87 9.89 -14.33 -8.26
CA TRP A 87 9.17 -15.58 -8.07
C TRP A 87 9.68 -16.67 -9.03
N GLU A 88 10.17 -17.78 -8.49
CA GLU A 88 10.50 -18.99 -9.24
C GLU A 88 9.35 -19.99 -9.11
N GLU A 89 8.84 -20.47 -10.25
CA GLU A 89 7.67 -21.36 -10.25
C GLU A 89 8.08 -22.77 -9.74
N PRO A 90 7.51 -23.26 -8.63
CA PRO A 90 7.90 -24.55 -8.07
C PRO A 90 7.47 -25.67 -9.03
N GLY A 91 8.44 -26.22 -9.76
CA GLY A 91 8.23 -27.29 -10.74
C GLY A 91 8.79 -27.03 -12.14
N ALA A 92 9.37 -25.85 -12.42
CA ALA A 92 10.05 -25.58 -13.67
C ALA A 92 11.45 -26.25 -13.72
N SER A 93 11.50 -27.59 -13.81
CA SER A 93 12.72 -28.32 -14.19
C SER A 93 12.70 -28.64 -15.69
N ASN A 94 13.41 -27.79 -16.43
CA ASN A 94 14.12 -27.99 -17.69
C ASN A 94 13.40 -28.70 -18.87
N ASN A 95 13.05 -27.90 -19.89
CA ASN A 95 13.54 -28.23 -21.23
C ASN A 95 13.71 -26.99 -22.14
N SER A 96 14.82 -27.00 -22.88
CA SER A 96 15.20 -26.15 -24.03
C SER A 96 15.56 -24.67 -23.80
N GLY A 97 16.87 -24.44 -23.75
CA GLY A 97 17.59 -23.81 -24.86
C GLY A 97 17.35 -22.33 -25.10
N ASP A 98 18.41 -21.55 -24.89
CA ASP A 98 18.75 -20.31 -25.62
C ASP A 98 17.62 -19.30 -25.84
N ASN A 99 17.66 -18.17 -25.12
CA ASN A 99 17.72 -16.82 -25.71
C ASN A 99 17.37 -15.73 -24.66
N GLY A 100 18.32 -14.81 -24.45
CA GLY A 100 18.01 -13.41 -24.17
C GLY A 100 17.78 -13.01 -22.71
N SER A 101 18.86 -12.77 -21.96
CA SER A 101 18.80 -11.97 -20.73
C SER A 101 18.29 -10.55 -21.01
N PRO A 102 17.22 -10.05 -20.36
CA PRO A 102 16.96 -8.62 -20.33
C PRO A 102 17.92 -7.98 -19.32
N LYS A 103 19.01 -7.43 -19.83
CA LYS A 103 20.00 -6.66 -19.05
C LYS A 103 19.34 -5.38 -18.53
N ALA A 104 19.08 -5.31 -17.22
CA ALA A 104 18.74 -4.05 -16.56
C ALA A 104 19.84 -2.99 -16.82
N PRO A 105 19.49 -1.73 -17.13
CA PRO A 105 20.49 -0.69 -17.36
C PRO A 105 21.17 -0.35 -16.02
N ARG A 106 22.50 -0.51 -15.96
CA ARG A 106 23.31 0.00 -14.85
C ARG A 106 23.67 1.46 -15.16
N PRO A 107 23.59 2.39 -14.20
CA PRO A 107 24.06 3.76 -14.40
C PRO A 107 25.59 3.75 -14.31
N VAL A 108 26.28 4.13 -15.39
CA VAL A 108 27.73 4.35 -15.38
C VAL A 108 28.04 5.69 -16.05
N ASP A 109 28.06 6.75 -15.24
CA ASP A 109 28.84 7.94 -15.52
C ASP A 109 30.31 7.59 -15.25
N GLU A 110 31.13 7.41 -16.30
CA GLU A 110 32.56 7.76 -16.28
C GLU A 110 33.15 7.75 -17.71
N PRO A 111 33.95 8.77 -18.09
CA PRO A 111 34.39 8.98 -19.47
C PRO A 111 35.54 8.06 -19.89
N ARG A 112 35.44 7.55 -21.12
CA ARG A 112 36.44 6.70 -21.81
C ARG A 112 37.78 7.40 -21.94
N THR A 113 38.85 6.78 -21.45
CA THR A 113 40.20 6.99 -21.99
C THR A 113 40.58 5.81 -22.91
N PRO A 114 41.16 6.04 -24.10
CA PRO A 114 41.65 4.95 -24.95
C PRO A 114 43.08 4.56 -24.54
N ASN A 115 43.31 3.28 -24.20
CA ASN A 115 44.66 2.75 -24.02
C ASN A 115 45.19 2.19 -25.35
N PRO A 116 46.39 2.60 -25.83
CA PRO A 116 47.01 2.08 -27.03
C PRO A 116 47.78 0.79 -26.72
N GLY A 117 47.51 -0.29 -27.47
CA GLY A 117 48.32 -1.50 -27.35
C GLY A 117 47.58 -2.77 -27.73
N ASN A 118 47.53 -3.09 -29.02
CA ASN A 118 48.01 -4.39 -29.49
C ASN A 118 48.14 -4.40 -31.01
N THR A 119 49.40 -4.46 -31.41
CA THR A 119 49.95 -4.83 -32.72
C THR A 119 49.62 -6.28 -33.05
N MET A 120 49.27 -6.61 -34.30
CA MET A 120 49.87 -7.77 -34.98
C MET A 120 49.92 -7.54 -36.50
N SER A 121 51.16 -7.65 -36.95
CA SER A 121 51.71 -7.58 -38.30
C SER A 121 51.43 -8.86 -39.10
N GLU A 122 51.49 -8.67 -40.42
CA GLU A 122 51.91 -9.63 -41.46
C GLU A 122 51.01 -10.84 -41.78
N GLN A 123 50.35 -10.76 -42.94
CA GLN A 123 50.50 -11.79 -43.97
C GLN A 123 50.34 -11.14 -45.35
N LEU A 124 51.47 -10.93 -46.04
CA LEU A 124 51.54 -10.59 -47.47
C LEU A 124 51.26 -11.84 -48.32
N GLY A 125 50.64 -11.65 -49.47
CA GLY A 125 50.56 -12.64 -50.53
C GLY A 125 49.83 -12.10 -51.76
N ASP A 126 50.53 -11.35 -52.59
CA ASP A 126 50.16 -11.09 -53.99
C ASP A 126 50.62 -12.26 -54.87
N LYS A 127 49.74 -12.64 -55.82
CA LYS A 127 49.83 -13.65 -56.91
C LYS A 127 49.49 -15.10 -56.59
#